data_AF-A0A838QF64-F1
#
_entry.id   AF-A0A838QF64-F1
#
_cell.length_a   1.000
_cell.length_b   1.000
_cell.length_c   1.000
_cell.angle_alpha   90.00
_cell.angle_beta   90.00
_cell.angle_gamma   90.00
#
_symmetry.space_group_name_H-M   'P 1'
#
loop_
_entity.id
_entity.type
_entity.pdbx_description
1 polymer ?
#
loop_
_entity_poly.entity_id
_entity_poly.type
_entity_poly.pdbx_seq_one_letter_code
_entity_poly.pdbx_strand_id
1 'polypeptide(L)'
;MSVEDPSERTLPDVGLARFVDPETGITLEIDTSSPLVRREYEAQVNDERNARKSLLRRLAIDEVPVRTDGNYIEPLLKFFRSRETQARRR
;
A
#
# COMPACT_ATOMS: atom_id res chain seq x y z
N MET A 1 5.50 -6.35 -7.73
CA MET A 1 4.03 -6.28 -7.73
C MET A 1 3.63 -6.02 -6.30
N SER A 2 3.03 -4.87 -6.03
CA SER A 2 2.51 -4.52 -4.70
C SER A 2 0.99 -4.68 -4.74
N VAL A 3 0.43 -5.36 -3.75
CA VAL A 3 -1.00 -5.47 -3.54
C VAL A 3 -1.37 -4.36 -2.56
N GLU A 4 -2.35 -3.52 -2.91
CA GLU A 4 -2.87 -2.49 -2.01
C GLU A 4 -4.34 -2.80 -1.69
N ASP A 5 -4.65 -2.92 -0.40
CA ASP A 5 -6.04 -2.99 0.05
C ASP A 5 -6.57 -1.59 0.40
N PRO A 6 -7.74 -1.16 -0.14
CA PRO A 6 -8.35 0.11 0.24
C PRO A 6 -8.62 0.25 1.74
N SER A 7 -8.86 -0.85 2.44
CA SER A 7 -9.13 -0.87 3.88
C SER A 7 -7.90 -0.54 4.74
N GLU A 8 -6.68 -0.63 4.18
CA GLU A 8 -5.44 -0.24 4.87
C GLU A 8 -5.29 1.29 4.99
N ARG A 9 -6.08 2.08 4.26
CA ARG A 9 -5.86 3.53 4.10
C ARG A 9 -6.29 4.36 5.31
N THR A 10 -7.30 3.92 6.03
CA THR A 10 -7.88 4.70 7.14
C THR A 10 -8.37 3.77 8.22
N LEU A 11 -8.20 4.17 9.47
CA LEU A 11 -8.70 3.43 10.62
C LEU A 11 -10.14 3.88 10.91
N PRO A 12 -11.17 3.05 10.67
CA PRO A 12 -12.57 3.43 10.94
C PRO A 12 -12.84 3.50 12.44
N ASP A 13 -13.79 4.34 12.84
CA ASP A 13 -14.27 4.41 14.23
C ASP A 13 -15.21 3.23 14.53
N VAL A 14 -14.65 2.16 15.09
CA VAL A 14 -15.38 0.94 15.49
C VAL A 14 -15.25 0.65 16.99
N GLY A 15 -14.71 1.60 17.77
CA GLY A 15 -14.39 1.42 19.18
C GLY A 15 -13.13 0.58 19.41
N LEU A 16 -13.08 -0.16 20.52
CA LEU A 16 -11.98 -1.06 20.84
C LEU A 16 -12.02 -2.28 19.90
N ALA A 17 -11.01 -2.42 19.06
CA ALA A 17 -10.91 -3.50 18.10
C ALA A 17 -9.57 -4.23 18.19
N ARG A 18 -9.60 -5.51 17.84
CA ARG A 18 -8.41 -6.36 17.82
C ARG A 18 -7.97 -6.56 16.38
N PHE A 19 -6.76 -6.10 16.09
CA PHE A 19 -6.13 -6.18 14.77
C PHE A 19 -5.12 -7.32 14.76
N VAL A 20 -5.03 -8.00 13.63
CA VAL A 20 -3.98 -8.99 13.36
C VAL A 20 -3.23 -8.51 12.14
N ASP A 21 -1.94 -8.30 12.30
CA ASP A 21 -1.01 -8.05 11.21
C ASP A 21 -0.86 -9.35 10.38
N PRO A 22 -1.26 -9.38 9.10
CA PRO A 22 -1.20 -10.59 8.29
C PRO A 22 0.23 -10.97 7.87
N GLU A 23 1.20 -10.06 7.92
CA GLU A 23 2.61 -10.30 7.61
C GLU A 23 3.37 -10.91 8.78
N THR A 24 3.10 -10.46 10.01
CA THR A 24 3.85 -10.87 11.21
C THR A 24 3.06 -11.80 12.14
N GLY A 25 1.72 -11.80 12.02
CA GLY A 25 0.81 -12.52 12.93
C GLY A 25 0.62 -11.83 14.27
N ILE A 26 1.19 -10.64 14.48
CA ILE A 26 1.06 -9.90 15.75
C ILE A 26 -0.38 -9.44 15.93
N THR A 27 -0.89 -9.61 17.15
CA THR A 27 -2.22 -9.16 17.55
C THR A 27 -2.13 -7.91 18.41
N LEU A 28 -2.87 -6.87 18.04
CA LEU A 28 -2.92 -5.57 18.72
C LEU A 28 -4.34 -5.26 19.15
N GLU A 29 -4.52 -4.74 20.37
CA GLU A 29 -5.78 -4.12 20.79
C GLU A 29 -5.67 -2.61 20.62
N ILE A 30 -6.54 -2.03 19.81
CA ILE A 30 -6.49 -0.63 19.41
C ILE A 30 -7.86 -0.01 19.68
N ASP A 31 -7.88 1.07 20.46
CA ASP A 31 -9.06 1.92 20.59
C ASP A 31 -9.16 2.87 19.39
N THR A 32 -9.96 2.47 18.41
CA THR A 32 -10.17 3.22 17.17
C THR A 32 -11.09 4.42 17.35
N SER A 33 -11.74 4.59 18.51
CA SER A 33 -12.60 5.75 18.81
C SER A 33 -11.80 7.02 19.07
N SER A 34 -10.52 6.88 19.42
CA SER A 34 -9.63 8.01 19.64
C SER A 34 -9.27 8.71 18.32
N PRO A 35 -9.62 10.00 18.15
CA PRO A 35 -9.24 10.76 16.96
C PRO A 35 -7.72 10.92 16.80
N LEU A 36 -6.98 10.90 17.91
CA LEU A 36 -5.52 10.95 17.91
C LEU A 36 -4.94 9.67 17.29
N VAL A 37 -5.43 8.51 17.72
CA VAL A 37 -5.00 7.20 17.18
C VAL A 37 -5.23 7.13 15.68
N ARG A 38 -6.41 7.56 15.19
CA ARG A 38 -6.71 7.58 13.76
C ARG A 38 -5.78 8.49 12.96
N ARG A 39 -5.45 9.68 13.49
CA ARG A 39 -4.54 10.63 12.82
C ARG A 39 -3.11 10.13 12.76
N GLU A 40 -2.59 9.59 13.86
CA GLU A 40 -1.24 9.02 13.90
C GLU A 40 -1.12 7.82 12.95
N TYR A 41 -2.16 6.96 12.90
CA TYR A 41 -2.22 5.86 11.94
C TYR A 41 -2.18 6.35 10.49
N GLU A 42 -3.00 7.34 10.12
CA GLU A 42 -2.98 7.92 8.78
C GLU A 42 -1.61 8.53 8.42
N ALA A 43 -0.95 9.20 9.37
CA ALA A 43 0.39 9.75 9.16
C ALA A 43 1.42 8.63 8.91
N GLN A 44 1.42 7.59 9.75
CA GLN A 44 2.35 6.47 9.63
C GLN A 44 2.17 5.71 8.30
N VAL A 45 0.93 5.41 7.92
CA VAL A 45 0.64 4.72 6.64
C VAL A 45 1.13 5.53 5.45
N ASN A 46 0.97 6.86 5.49
CA ASN A 46 1.46 7.73 4.43
C ASN A 46 2.99 7.76 4.37
N ASP A 47 3.67 7.82 5.51
CA ASP A 47 5.13 7.82 5.58
C ASP A 47 5.73 6.51 5.08
N GLU A 48 5.18 5.37 5.47
CA GLU A 48 5.60 4.06 4.98
C GLU A 48 5.41 3.92 3.47
N ARG A 49 4.26 4.37 2.95
CA ARG A 49 3.98 4.40 1.50
C ARG A 49 4.99 5.27 0.75
N ASN A 50 5.30 6.46 1.27
CA ASN A 50 6.27 7.37 0.67
C ASN A 50 7.69 6.79 0.69
N ALA A 51 8.09 6.19 1.81
CA ALA A 51 9.38 5.52 1.95
C ALA A 51 9.52 4.35 0.96
N ARG A 52 8.50 3.50 0.86
CA ARG A 52 8.45 2.38 -0.10
C ARG A 52 8.56 2.87 -1.53
N LYS A 53 7.76 3.87 -1.92
CA LYS A 53 7.79 4.47 -3.26
C LYS A 53 9.17 5.06 -3.59
N SER A 54 9.78 5.76 -2.63
CA SER A 54 11.12 6.34 -2.79
C SER A 54 12.19 5.26 -2.99
N LEU A 55 12.13 4.18 -2.19
CA LEU A 55 13.04 3.04 -2.28
C LEU A 55 12.92 2.31 -3.62
N LEU A 56 11.71 2.00 -4.06
CA LEU A 56 11.47 1.33 -5.35
C LEU A 56 11.96 2.19 -6.52
N ARG A 57 11.70 3.50 -6.48
CA ARG A 57 12.21 4.45 -7.49
C ARG A 57 13.73 4.50 -7.54
N ARG A 58 14.40 4.49 -6.37
CA ARG A 58 15.87 4.46 -6.29
C ARG A 58 16.46 3.18 -6.87
N LEU A 59 15.76 2.07 -6.76
CA LEU A 59 16.19 0.77 -7.28
C LEU A 59 15.81 0.54 -8.75
N ALA A 60 15.20 1.54 -9.42
CA ALA A 60 14.64 1.39 -10.77
C ALA A 60 13.68 0.18 -10.90
N ILE A 61 13.01 -0.16 -9.81
CA ILE A 61 11.99 -1.22 -9.80
C ILE A 61 10.67 -0.58 -10.18
N ASP A 62 10.17 -0.92 -11.37
CA ASP A 62 8.83 -0.53 -11.81
C ASP A 62 7.77 -1.19 -10.89
N GLU A 63 7.00 -0.36 -10.19
CA GLU A 63 5.90 -0.79 -9.32
C GLU A 63 4.62 -0.95 -10.16
N VAL A 64 3.97 -2.11 -10.02
CA VAL A 64 2.60 -2.32 -10.52
C VAL A 64 1.70 -2.38 -9.29
N PRO A 65 1.08 -1.25 -8.90
CA PRO A 65 0.10 -1.25 -7.82
C PRO A 65 -1.14 -1.98 -8.33
N VAL A 66 -1.45 -3.10 -7.70
CA VAL A 66 -2.66 -3.88 -7.98
C VAL A 66 -3.59 -3.70 -6.81
N ARG A 67 -4.80 -3.19 -7.08
CA ARG A 67 -5.83 -3.03 -6.05
C ARG A 67 -6.60 -4.35 -5.88
N THR A 68 -6.93 -4.72 -4.64
CA THR A 68 -7.79 -5.89 -4.37
C THR A 68 -9.24 -5.70 -4.84
N ASP A 69 -9.68 -4.47 -5.07
CA ASP A 69 -11.06 -4.10 -5.48
C ASP A 69 -11.20 -3.70 -6.97
N GLY A 70 -10.16 -3.85 -7.78
CA GLY A 70 -10.12 -3.28 -9.14
C GLY A 70 -9.51 -4.19 -10.23
N ASN A 71 -9.71 -3.78 -11.49
CA ASN A 71 -9.22 -4.50 -12.67
C ASN A 71 -7.68 -4.40 -12.78
N TYR A 72 -7.00 -5.50 -12.47
CA TYR A 72 -5.53 -5.63 -12.46
C TYR A 72 -4.90 -5.66 -13.86
N ILE A 73 -5.71 -5.76 -14.92
CA ILE A 73 -5.24 -5.89 -16.30
C ILE A 73 -4.61 -4.60 -16.85
N GLU A 74 -5.19 -3.43 -16.58
CA GLU A 74 -4.67 -2.15 -17.07
C GLU A 74 -3.28 -1.79 -16.49
N PRO A 75 -3.04 -1.92 -15.17
CA PRO A 75 -1.72 -1.71 -14.58
C PRO A 75 -0.64 -2.64 -15.17
N LEU A 76 -0.97 -3.91 -15.38
CA LEU A 76 -0.07 -4.89 -15.97
C LEU A 76 0.26 -4.55 -17.44
N LEU A 77 -0.73 -4.18 -18.24
CA LEU A 77 -0.51 -3.76 -19.63
C LEU A 77 0.39 -2.52 -19.72
N LYS A 78 0.21 -1.53 -18.84
CA LYS A 78 1.07 -0.34 -18.79
C LYS A 78 2.52 -0.69 -18.43
N PHE A 79 2.72 -1.62 -17.49
CA PHE A 79 4.03 -2.12 -17.11
C PHE A 79 4.75 -2.80 -18.29
N PHE A 80 4.08 -3.72 -18.99
CA PHE A 80 4.68 -4.41 -20.13
C PHE A 80 5.04 -3.44 -21.27
N ARG A 81 4.18 -2.45 -21.58
CA ARG A 81 4.47 -1.43 -22.61
C ARG A 81 5.67 -0.55 -22.24
N SER A 82 5.79 -0.12 -20.97
CA SER A 82 6.93 0.68 -20.51
C SER A 82 8.27 -0.02 -20.76
N ARG A 83 8.31 -1.33 -20.45
CA ARG A 83 9.50 -2.17 -20.65
C ARG A 83 9.83 -2.43 -22.11
N GLU A 84 8.83 -2.66 -22.96
CA GLU A 84 9.02 -2.81 -24.41
C GLU A 84 9.63 -1.54 -25.03
N THR A 85 9.25 -0.36 -24.52
CA THR A 85 9.75 0.93 -25.00
C THR A 85 11.20 1.20 -24.56
N GLN A 86 11.62 0.73 -23.38
CA GLN A 86 13.02 0.79 -22.94
C GLN A 86 13.92 -0.22 -23.67
N ALA A 87 13.41 -1.41 -23.98
CA ALA A 87 14.16 -2.42 -24.73
C ALA A 87 14.49 -1.98 -26.17
N ARG A 88 13.63 -1.17 -26.81
CA ARG A 88 13.85 -0.61 -28.15
C ARG A 88 14.82 0.58 -28.21
N ARG A 89 15.27 1.11 -27.07
CA ARG A 89 16.20 2.24 -26.99
C ARG A 89 17.65 1.83 -26.68
N ARG A 90 17.92 0.52 -26.58
CA ARG A 90 19.25 -0.09 -26.54
C ARG A 90 19.51 -0.78 -27.87
#